data_AF-A0A852K750-F1
#
_entry.id   AF-A0A852K750-F1
#
_cell.length_a   1.000
_cell.length_b   1.000
_cell.length_c   1.000
_cell.angle_alpha   90.00
_cell.angle_beta   90.00
_cell.angle_gamma   90.00
#
_symmetry.space_group_name_H-M   'P 1'
#
loop_
_entity.id
_entity.type
_entity.pdbx_description
1 polymer ?
#
loop_
_entity_poly.entity_id
_entity_poly.type
_entity_poly.pdbx_seq_one_letter_code
_entity_poly.pdbx_strand_id
1 'polypeptide(L)'
;PCQKVKCSRHKVCVAQGYQRAMCISRKKLEHRIKPLGPKAHGGCKPCHAAPLAAVCGSDGHTYSSACKLEQQACLASKQLTVRCEGQCPCPTPHSPAADAKQELCTGQDLADLGDRLRDWFQLLRENSKQNGTAGLPASPSSALERSVAAACKEAVGWMFARLDTSGDLFLEAAELAAINLDKYEVCIRAFFNSCDTSKDGRVSAPEWCFCFWRE
;
A
#
# COMPACT_ATOMS: atom_id res chain seq x y z
N PRO A 1 26.57 -47.57 -3.40
CA PRO A 1 27.75 -47.41 -4.29
C PRO A 1 29.14 -47.69 -3.66
N CYS A 2 29.36 -47.55 -2.34
CA CYS A 2 30.69 -47.73 -1.72
C CYS A 2 31.09 -49.17 -1.37
N GLN A 3 30.21 -50.15 -1.55
CA GLN A 3 30.37 -51.53 -1.05
C GLN A 3 31.56 -52.30 -1.67
N LYS A 4 32.06 -51.87 -2.84
CA LYS A 4 33.22 -52.46 -3.53
C LYS A 4 34.35 -51.45 -3.80
N VAL A 5 34.32 -50.27 -3.20
CA VAL A 5 35.29 -49.19 -3.48
C VAL A 5 36.35 -49.14 -2.39
N LYS A 6 37.61 -49.45 -2.74
CA LYS A 6 38.77 -49.27 -1.86
C LYS A 6 39.36 -47.87 -2.05
N CYS A 7 39.30 -47.06 -1.01
CA CYS A 7 39.96 -45.76 -0.96
C CYS A 7 41.37 -45.87 -0.35
N SER A 8 42.24 -44.91 -0.66
CA SER A 8 43.58 -44.80 -0.03
C SER A 8 43.49 -44.65 1.49
N ARG A 9 44.56 -45.00 2.21
CA ARG A 9 44.66 -45.08 3.69
C ARG A 9 44.12 -43.88 4.49
N HIS A 10 44.02 -42.68 3.90
CA HIS A 10 43.54 -41.45 4.53
C HIS A 10 42.23 -40.89 3.95
N LYS A 11 41.53 -41.69 3.13
CA LYS A 11 40.28 -41.32 2.46
C LYS A 11 39.16 -42.31 2.82
N VAL A 12 37.95 -41.80 2.91
CA VAL A 12 36.72 -42.56 3.22
C VAL A 12 35.81 -42.49 2.00
N CYS A 13 35.18 -43.62 1.64
CA CYS A 13 34.19 -43.64 0.58
C CYS A 13 32.87 -43.07 1.08
N VAL A 14 32.32 -42.09 0.36
CA VAL A 14 30.96 -41.59 0.58
C VAL A 14 30.13 -41.73 -0.69
N ALA A 15 28.84 -41.97 -0.53
CA ALA A 15 27.89 -41.98 -1.63
C ALA A 15 27.46 -40.54 -1.99
N GLN A 16 27.54 -40.16 -3.26
CA GLN A 16 26.95 -38.93 -3.77
C GLN A 16 25.77 -39.31 -4.68
N GLY A 17 24.57 -39.40 -4.08
CA GLY A 17 23.39 -39.97 -4.75
C GLY A 17 23.46 -41.50 -4.91
N TYR A 18 22.55 -42.05 -5.71
CA TYR A 18 22.36 -43.51 -5.81
C TYR A 18 23.43 -44.24 -6.65
N GLN A 19 24.11 -43.53 -7.56
CA GLN A 19 24.98 -44.16 -8.57
C GLN A 19 26.47 -43.83 -8.41
N ARG A 20 26.88 -42.92 -7.50
CA ARG A 20 28.26 -42.44 -7.43
C ARG A 20 28.92 -42.68 -6.07
N ALA A 21 30.08 -43.32 -6.10
CA ALA A 21 30.99 -43.43 -4.96
C ALA A 21 32.14 -42.43 -5.10
N MET A 22 32.49 -41.73 -4.02
CA MET A 22 33.61 -40.78 -4.01
C MET A 22 34.51 -41.01 -2.80
N CYS A 23 35.82 -41.07 -3.01
CA CYS A 23 36.81 -41.15 -1.93
C CYS A 23 37.21 -39.73 -1.46
N ILE A 24 36.75 -39.33 -0.27
CA ILE A 24 37.03 -38.01 0.30
C ILE A 24 38.03 -38.15 1.45
N SER A 25 38.96 -37.20 1.61
CA SER A 25 39.91 -37.22 2.74
C SER A 25 39.20 -37.07 4.08
N ARG A 26 39.67 -37.76 5.14
CA ARG A 26 39.13 -37.60 6.50
C ARG A 26 39.05 -36.12 6.94
N LYS A 27 40.12 -35.35 6.67
CA LYS A 27 40.17 -33.90 6.94
C LYS A 27 39.05 -33.09 6.25
N LYS A 28 38.65 -33.50 5.03
CA LYS A 28 37.57 -32.85 4.26
C LYS A 28 36.18 -33.34 4.66
N LEU A 29 36.08 -34.53 5.26
CA LEU A 29 34.85 -35.05 5.86
C LEU A 29 34.53 -34.35 7.20
N GLU A 30 35.55 -34.08 8.01
CA GLU A 30 35.42 -33.35 9.29
C GLU A 30 34.86 -31.94 9.09
N HIS A 31 35.17 -31.28 7.97
CA HIS A 31 34.60 -29.98 7.60
C HIS A 31 33.14 -30.05 7.09
N ARG A 32 32.62 -31.25 6.80
CA ARG A 32 31.25 -31.44 6.26
C ARG A 32 30.28 -32.03 7.30
N ILE A 33 30.78 -32.66 8.36
CA ILE A 33 30.00 -33.13 9.52
C ILE A 33 30.16 -32.15 10.69
N LYS A 34 30.16 -30.85 10.39
CA LYS A 34 29.80 -29.87 11.41
C LYS A 34 28.27 -29.92 11.46
N PRO A 35 27.64 -30.36 12.56
CA PRO A 35 26.24 -30.09 12.72
C PRO A 35 26.09 -28.58 12.55
N LEU A 36 25.10 -28.13 11.76
CA LEU A 36 24.53 -26.80 11.97
C LEU A 36 23.82 -26.84 13.35
N GLY A 37 24.62 -26.99 14.41
CA GLY A 37 24.28 -26.53 15.74
C GLY A 37 24.57 -25.03 15.76
N PRO A 38 23.74 -24.22 16.45
CA PRO A 38 23.84 -22.78 16.40
C PRO A 38 25.26 -22.40 16.84
N LYS A 39 25.98 -21.67 15.99
CA LYS A 39 27.14 -20.92 16.47
C LYS A 39 26.62 -19.98 17.54
N ALA A 40 26.80 -20.35 18.80
CA ALA A 40 26.74 -19.46 19.93
C ALA A 40 27.72 -18.32 19.63
N HIS A 41 27.18 -17.20 19.16
CA HIS A 41 27.85 -15.91 19.27
C HIS A 41 27.86 -15.63 20.77
N GLY A 42 28.95 -16.02 21.42
CA GLY A 42 29.14 -15.90 22.86
C GLY A 42 28.99 -14.45 23.28
N GLY A 43 27.89 -14.16 23.98
CA GLY A 43 27.55 -12.83 24.50
C GLY A 43 26.10 -12.44 24.29
N CYS A 44 25.42 -12.98 23.27
CA CYS A 44 24.05 -12.59 22.96
C CYS A 44 23.05 -13.45 23.76
N LYS A 45 22.23 -12.79 24.59
CA LYS A 45 21.21 -13.47 25.39
C LYS A 45 20.13 -14.09 24.49
N PRO A 46 19.84 -15.39 24.62
CA PRO A 46 18.71 -15.99 23.93
C PRO A 46 17.38 -15.46 24.46
N CYS A 47 16.47 -15.11 23.54
CA CYS A 47 15.08 -14.81 23.90
C CYS A 47 14.29 -16.10 24.08
N HIS A 48 14.00 -16.46 25.32
CA HIS A 48 12.98 -17.45 25.66
C HIS A 48 11.59 -16.84 25.47
N ALA A 49 10.57 -17.70 25.27
CA ALA A 49 9.16 -17.37 25.00
C ALA A 49 8.76 -15.93 25.39
N ALA A 50 9.04 -14.99 24.49
CA ALA A 50 8.84 -13.58 24.74
C ALA A 50 7.36 -13.25 24.50
N PRO A 51 6.79 -12.28 25.22
CA PRO A 51 5.49 -11.74 24.87
C PRO A 51 5.47 -11.35 23.39
N LEU A 52 4.40 -11.69 22.68
CA LEU A 52 4.18 -11.30 21.28
C LEU A 52 3.80 -9.81 21.20
N ALA A 53 4.74 -8.95 21.61
CA ALA A 53 4.64 -7.51 21.52
C ALA A 53 5.62 -7.05 20.44
N ALA A 54 5.15 -7.01 19.19
CA ALA A 54 5.99 -6.62 18.07
C ALA A 54 6.53 -5.19 18.27
N VAL A 55 7.74 -4.94 17.76
CA VAL A 55 8.39 -3.63 17.81
C VAL A 55 9.00 -3.28 16.46
N CYS A 56 9.05 -2.00 16.14
CA CYS A 56 9.76 -1.51 14.97
C CYS A 56 11.18 -1.10 15.36
N GLY A 57 12.18 -1.59 14.65
CA GLY A 57 13.58 -1.22 14.85
C GLY A 57 13.94 0.12 14.19
N SER A 58 15.04 0.72 14.65
CA SER A 58 15.66 1.90 14.05
C SER A 58 16.10 1.68 12.60
N ASP A 59 16.24 0.43 12.18
CA ASP A 59 16.52 -0.03 10.82
C ASP A 59 15.28 -0.18 9.94
N GLY A 60 14.09 0.15 10.44
CA GLY A 60 12.82 0.03 9.73
C GLY A 60 12.29 -1.39 9.61
N HIS A 61 12.86 -2.37 10.32
CA HIS A 61 12.38 -3.75 10.35
C HIS A 61 11.51 -4.05 11.56
N THR A 62 10.44 -4.82 11.36
CA THR A 62 9.56 -5.32 12.42
C THR A 62 10.17 -6.54 13.09
N TYR A 63 10.29 -6.50 14.41
CA TYR A 63 10.73 -7.61 15.26
C TYR A 63 9.56 -8.13 16.10
N SER A 64 9.47 -9.45 16.29
CA SER A 64 8.36 -10.07 17.03
C SER A 64 8.33 -9.74 18.53
N SER A 65 9.44 -9.24 19.07
CA SER A 65 9.54 -8.70 20.43
C SER A 65 10.77 -7.80 20.56
N ALA A 66 10.78 -6.91 21.56
CA ALA A 66 11.96 -6.13 21.93
C ALA A 66 13.18 -7.01 22.23
N CYS A 67 12.96 -8.16 22.87
CA CYS A 67 14.05 -9.12 23.10
C CYS A 67 14.65 -9.59 21.77
N LYS A 68 13.81 -9.97 20.79
CA LYS A 68 14.30 -10.45 19.48
C LYS A 68 15.08 -9.38 18.72
N LEU A 69 14.69 -8.11 18.86
CA LEU A 69 15.46 -6.99 18.35
C LEU A 69 16.84 -6.92 19.01
N GLU A 70 16.93 -6.97 20.33
CA GLU A 70 18.22 -6.94 21.07
C GLU A 70 19.12 -8.13 20.71
N GLN A 71 18.52 -9.32 20.60
CA GLN A 71 19.22 -10.50 20.12
C GLN A 71 19.80 -10.27 18.71
N GLN A 72 19.01 -9.74 17.78
CA GLN A 72 19.49 -9.45 16.42
C GLN A 72 20.58 -8.36 16.41
N ALA A 73 20.41 -7.31 17.23
CA ALA A 73 21.39 -6.24 17.41
C ALA A 73 22.75 -6.80 17.82
N CYS A 74 22.73 -7.69 18.83
CA CYS A 74 23.92 -8.35 19.33
C CYS A 74 24.53 -9.32 18.30
N LEU A 75 23.71 -10.15 17.65
CA LEU A 75 24.19 -11.13 16.65
C LEU A 75 24.78 -10.46 15.41
N ALA A 76 24.22 -9.32 14.99
CA ALA A 76 24.67 -8.55 13.84
C ALA A 76 25.78 -7.54 14.18
N SER A 77 26.17 -7.41 15.45
CA SER A 77 27.04 -6.35 15.95
C SER A 77 26.59 -4.95 15.49
N LYS A 78 25.27 -4.70 15.48
CA LYS A 78 24.65 -3.43 15.07
C LYS A 78 23.93 -2.79 16.25
N GLN A 79 23.96 -1.47 16.33
CA GLN A 79 23.12 -0.74 17.28
C GLN A 79 21.70 -0.63 16.72
N LEU A 80 20.81 -1.49 17.21
CA LEU A 80 19.38 -1.42 16.92
C LEU A 80 18.65 -0.96 18.17
N THR A 81 17.78 0.02 18.04
CA THR A 81 16.90 0.50 19.11
C THR A 81 15.46 0.36 18.67
N VAL A 82 14.54 0.25 19.62
CA VAL A 82 13.11 0.32 19.32
C VAL A 82 12.79 1.74 18.90
N ARG A 83 12.25 1.90 17.70
CA ARG A 83 11.77 3.17 17.16
C ARG A 83 10.32 3.44 17.60
N CYS A 84 9.48 2.42 17.64
CA CYS A 84 8.12 2.46 18.17
C CYS A 84 7.63 1.06 18.55
N GLU A 85 6.62 0.99 19.41
CA GLU A 85 5.86 -0.23 19.69
C GLU A 85 4.95 -0.57 18.50
N GLY A 86 4.74 -1.86 18.22
CA GLY A 86 4.00 -2.34 17.05
C GLY A 86 4.89 -2.64 15.84
N GLN A 87 4.26 -2.87 14.68
CA GLN A 87 4.97 -3.15 13.44
C GLN A 87 5.43 -1.86 12.75
N CYS A 88 6.55 -1.92 12.02
CA CYS A 88 6.93 -0.84 11.09
C CYS A 88 5.92 -0.76 9.93
N PRO A 89 5.71 0.43 9.33
CA PRO A 89 6.32 1.73 9.68
C PRO A 89 5.75 2.33 10.97
N CYS A 90 6.59 3.03 11.73
CA CYS A 90 6.13 3.72 12.92
C CYS A 90 5.12 4.82 12.59
N PRO A 91 4.02 4.94 13.35
CA PRO A 91 3.15 6.09 13.23
C PRO A 91 3.96 7.33 13.57
N THR A 92 4.08 8.25 12.62
CA THR A 92 4.67 9.56 12.89
C THR A 92 3.63 10.42 13.61
N PRO A 93 4.03 11.44 14.38
CA PRO A 93 3.10 12.49 14.84
C PRO A 93 2.38 13.23 13.70
N HIS A 94 2.71 12.91 12.44
CA HIS A 94 2.11 13.40 11.21
C HIS A 94 1.48 12.30 10.35
N SER A 95 1.16 11.14 10.94
CA SER A 95 0.39 10.07 10.27
C SER A 95 -0.27 9.20 11.34
N PRO A 96 -1.58 9.35 11.59
CA PRO A 96 -2.26 8.52 12.57
C PRO A 96 -2.40 7.09 12.04
N ALA A 97 -2.15 6.14 12.94
CA ALA A 97 -2.30 4.72 12.73
C ALA A 97 -3.77 4.33 12.48
N ALA A 98 -3.97 3.33 11.64
CA ALA A 98 -5.23 2.65 11.46
C ALA A 98 -5.67 1.96 12.77
N ASP A 99 -6.66 2.53 13.46
CA ASP A 99 -7.84 1.82 13.96
C ASP A 99 -8.93 2.84 14.38
N ALA A 100 -10.06 2.78 13.69
CA ALA A 100 -11.39 3.24 14.10
C ALA A 100 -11.54 4.59 14.86
N LYS A 101 -11.23 5.72 14.21
CA LYS A 101 -12.10 6.89 14.33
C LYS A 101 -11.95 7.84 13.16
N GLN A 102 -13.10 8.19 12.61
CA GLN A 102 -13.35 9.30 11.72
C GLN A 102 -12.81 10.61 12.34
N GLU A 103 -11.56 10.94 12.06
CA GLU A 103 -10.88 12.23 12.22
C GLU A 103 -9.69 12.21 11.22
N LEU A 104 -9.38 13.21 10.40
CA LEU A 104 -9.70 14.64 10.50
C LEU A 104 -9.42 15.32 9.14
N CYS A 105 -10.26 15.12 8.13
CA CYS A 105 -10.25 16.07 7.01
C CYS A 105 -10.89 17.36 7.54
N THR A 106 -10.09 18.41 7.70
CA THR A 106 -10.62 19.71 8.10
C THR A 106 -11.44 20.31 6.96
N GLY A 107 -12.27 21.32 7.25
CA GLY A 107 -12.97 22.04 6.20
C GLY A 107 -12.03 22.60 5.13
N GLN A 108 -10.80 22.98 5.52
CA GLN A 108 -9.77 23.45 4.59
C GLN A 108 -9.24 22.32 3.70
N ASP A 109 -8.93 21.14 4.26
CA ASP A 109 -8.43 20.00 3.45
C ASP A 109 -9.45 19.57 2.40
N LEU A 110 -10.74 19.65 2.74
CA LEU A 110 -11.84 19.37 1.82
C LEU A 110 -11.97 20.44 0.73
N ALA A 111 -11.82 21.72 1.08
CA ALA A 111 -11.82 22.81 0.12
C ALA A 111 -10.64 22.70 -0.87
N ASP A 112 -9.42 22.51 -0.37
CA ASP A 112 -8.19 22.35 -1.16
C ASP A 112 -8.27 21.09 -2.06
N LEU A 113 -8.90 20.02 -1.59
CA LEU A 113 -9.17 18.84 -2.43
C LEU A 113 -10.20 19.16 -3.53
N GLY A 114 -11.25 19.90 -3.20
CA GLY A 114 -12.22 20.40 -4.17
C GLY A 114 -11.57 21.22 -5.29
N ASP A 115 -10.66 22.14 -4.95
CA ASP A 115 -9.88 22.93 -5.91
C ASP A 115 -9.05 22.06 -6.84
N ARG A 116 -8.26 21.13 -6.27
CA ARG A 116 -7.40 20.24 -7.06
C ARG A 116 -8.21 19.35 -8.00
N LEU A 117 -9.39 18.90 -7.57
CA LEU A 117 -10.30 18.14 -8.42
C LEU A 117 -10.85 18.98 -9.57
N ARG A 118 -11.23 20.25 -9.33
CA ARG A 118 -11.68 21.17 -10.40
C ARG A 118 -10.62 21.35 -11.48
N ASP A 119 -9.38 21.61 -11.07
CA ASP A 119 -8.27 21.81 -12.00
C ASP A 119 -7.97 20.52 -12.78
N TRP A 120 -7.99 19.38 -12.09
CA TRP A 120 -7.79 18.08 -12.72
C TRP A 120 -8.89 17.77 -13.75
N PHE A 121 -10.16 18.06 -13.45
CA PHE A 121 -11.27 17.89 -14.40
C PHE A 121 -11.11 18.76 -15.65
N GLN A 122 -10.60 19.99 -15.49
CA GLN A 122 -10.31 20.87 -16.61
C GLN A 122 -9.25 20.25 -17.53
N LEU A 123 -8.13 19.80 -16.96
CA LEU A 123 -7.05 19.17 -17.74
C LEU A 123 -7.52 17.93 -18.49
N LEU A 124 -8.31 17.06 -17.84
CA LEU A 124 -8.82 15.85 -18.47
C LEU A 124 -9.73 16.14 -19.67
N ARG A 125 -10.56 17.18 -19.59
CA ARG A 125 -11.41 17.60 -20.70
C ARG A 125 -10.61 18.14 -21.87
N GLU A 126 -9.65 19.01 -21.58
CA GLU A 126 -8.80 19.60 -22.61
C GLU A 126 -8.00 18.51 -23.33
N ASN A 127 -7.47 17.53 -22.59
CA ASN A 127 -6.79 16.38 -23.17
C ASN A 127 -7.73 15.51 -24.02
N SER A 128 -8.97 15.30 -23.58
CA SER A 128 -10.00 14.59 -24.35
C SER A 128 -10.37 15.32 -25.65
N LYS A 129 -10.36 16.66 -25.64
CA LYS A 129 -10.61 17.50 -26.81
C LYS A 129 -9.43 17.51 -27.79
N GLN A 130 -8.20 17.47 -27.30
CA GLN A 130 -6.99 17.44 -28.14
C GLN A 130 -6.77 16.09 -28.83
N ASN A 131 -7.18 14.98 -28.18
CA ASN A 131 -7.05 13.65 -28.74
C ASN A 131 -8.16 13.31 -29.79
N GLY A 132 -9.11 14.22 -30.00
CA GLY A 132 -10.14 14.15 -31.04
C GLY A 132 -9.92 15.21 -32.11
N THR A 133 -9.32 14.84 -33.24
CA THR A 133 -9.30 15.70 -34.45
C THR A 133 -10.74 15.95 -34.92
N ALA A 134 -11.15 17.23 -34.93
CA ALA A 134 -12.30 17.80 -35.64
C ALA A 134 -13.55 16.91 -35.76
N GLY A 135 -14.45 16.96 -34.77
CA GLY A 135 -15.78 16.34 -34.91
C GLY A 135 -16.69 16.57 -33.71
N LEU A 136 -17.50 17.64 -33.79
CA LEU A 136 -18.63 18.01 -32.93
C LEU A 136 -18.28 18.44 -31.49
N PRO A 137 -18.95 19.48 -30.94
CA PRO A 137 -19.08 19.51 -29.49
C PRO A 137 -19.77 18.20 -29.13
N ALA A 138 -19.25 17.47 -28.14
CA ALA A 138 -20.08 16.55 -27.38
C ALA A 138 -21.19 17.40 -26.78
N SER A 139 -22.21 17.62 -27.61
CA SER A 139 -23.38 18.36 -27.26
C SER A 139 -24.05 17.50 -26.20
N PRO A 140 -24.49 18.08 -25.09
CA PRO A 140 -25.42 17.40 -24.21
C PRO A 140 -26.53 16.80 -25.07
N SER A 141 -26.55 15.47 -25.18
CA SER A 141 -27.44 14.74 -26.07
C SER A 141 -28.88 14.80 -25.54
N SER A 142 -29.04 15.19 -24.28
CA SER A 142 -30.33 15.53 -23.68
C SER A 142 -30.42 17.02 -23.30
N ALA A 143 -31.62 17.60 -23.37
CA ALA A 143 -31.90 18.92 -22.78
C ALA A 143 -31.62 18.96 -21.27
N LEU A 144 -31.61 17.79 -20.63
CA LEU A 144 -31.34 17.58 -19.22
C LEU A 144 -29.85 17.79 -18.90
N GLU A 145 -28.93 17.30 -19.75
CA GLU A 145 -27.50 17.59 -19.62
C GLU A 145 -27.17 19.08 -19.86
N ARG A 146 -27.93 19.81 -20.70
CA ARG A 146 -27.81 21.28 -20.80
C ARG A 146 -28.21 21.98 -19.51
N SER A 147 -29.22 21.47 -18.81
CA SER A 147 -29.69 22.06 -17.56
C SER A 147 -28.72 21.82 -16.39
N VAL A 148 -28.07 20.65 -16.36
CA VAL A 148 -27.01 20.34 -15.38
C VAL A 148 -25.72 21.10 -15.71
N ALA A 149 -25.33 21.17 -17.00
CA ALA A 149 -24.18 21.98 -17.43
C ALA A 149 -24.39 23.49 -17.24
N ALA A 150 -25.63 24.00 -17.33
CA ALA A 150 -25.95 25.40 -17.03
C ALA A 150 -25.94 25.72 -15.51
N ALA A 151 -26.14 24.70 -14.66
CA ALA A 151 -26.07 24.81 -13.21
C ALA A 151 -24.67 24.54 -12.64
N CYS A 152 -23.71 24.19 -13.49
CA CYS A 152 -22.36 23.77 -13.11
C CYS A 152 -21.29 24.53 -13.89
N LYS A 153 -20.05 24.55 -13.38
CA LYS A 153 -18.90 24.88 -14.23
C LYS A 153 -18.74 23.75 -15.24
N GLU A 154 -18.61 24.09 -16.52
CA GLU A 154 -18.48 23.17 -17.66
C GLU A 154 -17.58 21.94 -17.41
N ALA A 155 -16.48 22.11 -16.67
CA ALA A 155 -15.56 21.01 -16.40
C ALA A 155 -16.06 20.00 -15.36
N VAL A 156 -16.74 20.52 -14.35
CA VAL A 156 -17.30 19.76 -13.24
C VAL A 156 -18.53 18.99 -13.72
N GLY A 157 -19.38 19.60 -14.55
CA GLY A 157 -20.53 18.93 -15.15
C GLY A 157 -20.15 17.82 -16.14
N TRP A 158 -19.10 18.04 -16.93
CA TRP A 158 -18.57 16.99 -17.82
C TRP A 158 -18.04 15.78 -17.04
N MET A 159 -17.35 16.01 -15.92
CA MET A 159 -16.86 14.90 -15.09
C MET A 159 -18.03 14.12 -14.48
N PHE A 160 -19.07 14.81 -14.01
CA PHE A 160 -20.29 14.18 -13.52
C PHE A 160 -20.88 13.21 -14.56
N ALA A 161 -21.11 13.69 -15.79
CA ALA A 161 -21.67 12.88 -16.87
C ALA A 161 -20.79 11.68 -17.28
N ARG A 162 -19.48 11.72 -16.96
CA ARG A 162 -18.57 10.60 -17.21
C ARG A 162 -18.58 9.57 -16.08
N LEU A 163 -18.87 10.00 -14.86
CA LEU A 163 -18.98 9.13 -13.69
C LEU A 163 -20.37 8.50 -13.59
N ASP A 164 -21.42 9.22 -13.99
CA ASP A 164 -22.81 8.73 -14.07
C ASP A 164 -22.96 7.76 -15.25
N THR A 165 -22.48 6.54 -15.03
CA THR A 165 -22.54 5.46 -16.02
C THR A 165 -23.92 4.84 -16.11
N SER A 166 -24.69 4.94 -15.04
CA SER A 166 -26.07 4.48 -14.96
C SER A 166 -27.04 5.44 -15.69
N GLY A 167 -26.69 6.73 -15.77
CA GLY A 167 -27.47 7.78 -16.43
C GLY A 167 -28.67 8.25 -15.59
N ASP A 168 -28.67 8.01 -14.29
CA ASP A 168 -29.79 8.28 -13.40
C ASP A 168 -29.70 9.66 -12.71
N LEU A 169 -28.64 10.43 -12.99
CA LEU A 169 -28.32 11.73 -12.40
C LEU A 169 -27.97 11.70 -10.91
N PHE A 170 -27.59 10.54 -10.40
CA PHE A 170 -26.99 10.37 -9.10
C PHE A 170 -25.62 9.71 -9.26
N LEU A 171 -24.71 10.02 -8.36
CA LEU A 171 -23.45 9.31 -8.24
C LEU A 171 -23.51 8.45 -7.00
N GLU A 172 -23.60 7.14 -7.19
CA GLU A 172 -23.47 6.18 -6.11
C GLU A 172 -22.00 5.90 -5.76
N ALA A 173 -21.77 5.25 -4.62
CA ALA A 173 -20.41 4.95 -4.15
C ALA A 173 -19.57 4.14 -5.15
N ALA A 174 -20.20 3.31 -5.98
CA ALA A 174 -19.50 2.54 -7.02
C ALA A 174 -19.05 3.43 -8.18
N GLU A 175 -19.88 4.38 -8.61
CA GLU A 175 -19.57 5.34 -9.67
C GLU A 175 -18.51 6.34 -9.22
N LEU A 176 -18.60 6.83 -7.98
CA LEU A 176 -17.56 7.68 -7.39
C LEU A 176 -16.22 6.96 -7.27
N ALA A 177 -16.21 5.65 -7.02
CA ALA A 177 -14.98 4.86 -6.95
C ALA A 177 -14.26 4.73 -8.30
N ALA A 178 -14.95 4.96 -9.43
CA ALA A 178 -14.35 4.92 -10.77
C ALA A 178 -13.27 5.99 -10.96
N ILE A 179 -13.34 7.07 -10.17
CA ILE A 179 -12.32 8.13 -10.17
C ILE A 179 -10.98 7.60 -9.63
N ASN A 180 -10.97 6.51 -8.84
CA ASN A 180 -9.80 5.79 -8.31
C ASN A 180 -8.71 6.72 -7.70
N LEU A 181 -9.14 7.85 -7.14
CA LEU A 181 -8.27 8.75 -6.38
C LEU A 181 -8.10 8.29 -4.93
N ASP A 182 -8.83 7.29 -4.43
CA ASP A 182 -8.63 6.73 -3.08
C ASP A 182 -7.18 6.28 -2.80
N LYS A 183 -6.38 6.04 -3.85
CA LYS A 183 -4.95 5.73 -3.71
C LYS A 183 -4.05 6.95 -3.49
N TYR A 184 -4.53 8.13 -3.84
CA TYR A 184 -3.74 9.37 -3.86
C TYR A 184 -4.32 10.43 -2.92
N GLU A 185 -5.62 10.40 -2.65
CA GLU A 185 -6.35 11.37 -1.84
C GLU A 185 -7.06 10.69 -0.68
N VAL A 186 -6.53 10.91 0.52
CA VAL A 186 -7.07 10.36 1.76
C VAL A 186 -8.46 10.93 2.09
N CYS A 187 -8.72 12.17 1.68
CA CYS A 187 -9.94 12.91 2.02
C CYS A 187 -11.06 12.80 1.00
N ILE A 188 -10.90 12.02 -0.08
CA ILE A 188 -11.88 11.99 -1.17
C ILE A 188 -13.26 11.46 -0.75
N ARG A 189 -13.28 10.43 0.08
CA ARG A 189 -14.52 9.88 0.64
C ARG A 189 -15.22 10.88 1.56
N ALA A 190 -14.44 11.57 2.40
CA ALA A 190 -14.96 12.60 3.30
C ALA A 190 -15.50 13.81 2.52
N PHE A 191 -14.84 14.17 1.42
CA PHE A 191 -15.27 15.22 0.52
C PHE A 191 -16.61 14.91 -0.15
N PHE A 192 -16.77 13.75 -0.79
CA PHE A 192 -18.06 13.41 -1.42
C PHE A 192 -19.19 13.25 -0.40
N ASN A 193 -18.90 12.72 0.79
CA ASN A 193 -19.86 12.70 1.88
C ASN A 193 -20.25 14.11 2.36
N SER A 194 -19.36 15.10 2.22
CA SER A 194 -19.69 16.51 2.52
C SER A 194 -20.53 17.17 1.42
N CYS A 195 -20.48 16.63 0.20
CA CYS A 195 -21.31 17.07 -0.92
C CYS A 195 -22.76 16.56 -0.79
N ASP A 196 -22.96 15.38 -0.20
CA ASP A 196 -24.29 14.79 0.07
C ASP A 196 -25.03 15.58 1.17
N THR A 197 -25.75 16.62 0.75
CA THR A 197 -26.49 17.51 1.65
C THR A 197 -27.79 16.84 2.11
N SER A 198 -28.37 16.02 1.24
CA SER A 198 -29.59 15.25 1.51
C SER A 198 -29.37 14.09 2.48
N LYS A 199 -28.11 13.64 2.63
CA LYS A 199 -27.67 12.50 3.46
C LYS A 199 -28.33 11.18 3.03
N ASP A 200 -28.57 11.02 1.74
CA ASP A 200 -29.20 9.82 1.17
C ASP A 200 -28.17 8.77 0.71
N GLY A 201 -26.87 9.06 0.84
CA GLY A 201 -25.77 8.18 0.48
C GLY A 201 -25.40 8.24 -1.00
N ARG A 202 -26.01 9.16 -1.77
CA ARG A 202 -25.68 9.44 -3.16
C ARG A 202 -25.41 10.94 -3.31
N VAL A 203 -24.75 11.30 -4.40
CA VAL A 203 -24.55 12.71 -4.74
C VAL A 203 -25.34 13.01 -6.00
N SER A 204 -26.41 13.78 -5.87
CA SER A 204 -27.22 14.22 -7.02
C SER A 204 -26.46 15.24 -7.87
N ALA A 205 -26.85 15.39 -9.14
CA ALA A 205 -26.26 16.41 -10.01
C ALA A 205 -26.26 17.84 -9.39
N PRO A 206 -27.35 18.35 -8.76
CA PRO A 206 -27.32 19.65 -8.09
C PRO A 206 -26.36 19.73 -6.90
N GLU A 207 -26.28 18.69 -6.07
CA GLU A 207 -25.36 18.61 -4.93
C GLU A 207 -23.91 18.61 -5.39
N TRP A 208 -23.59 17.85 -6.43
CA TRP A 208 -22.28 17.85 -7.07
C TRP A 208 -21.90 19.26 -7.54
N CYS A 209 -22.79 19.91 -8.30
CA CYS A 209 -22.54 21.25 -8.83
C CYS A 209 -22.31 22.27 -7.71
N PHE A 210 -23.16 22.26 -6.68
CA PHE A 210 -23.05 23.17 -5.56
C PHE A 210 -21.80 22.92 -4.72
N CYS A 211 -21.42 21.66 -4.50
CA CYS A 211 -20.24 21.28 -3.74
C CYS A 211 -18.95 21.86 -4.34
N PHE A 212 -18.87 21.88 -5.67
CA PHE A 212 -17.72 22.44 -6.39
C PHE A 212 -17.82 23.95 -6.66
N TRP A 213 -18.97 24.59 -6.44
CA TRP A 213 -19.13 26.05 -6.60
C TRP A 213 -18.71 26.81 -5.35
N ARG A 214 -18.87 26.26 -4.13
CA ARG A 214 -18.45 26.97 -2.90
C ARG A 214 -16.98 27.42 -3.00
N GLU A 215 -16.79 28.72 -3.18
CA GLU A 215 -15.54 29.49 -3.04
C GLU A 215 -15.23 29.74 -1.56
#